data_AF-A0A7S0DDN9-F1
#
_entry.id   AF-A0A7S0DDN9-F1
#
_cell.length_a   1.000
_cell.length_b   1.000
_cell.length_c   1.000
_cell.angle_alpha   90.00
_cell.angle_beta   90.00
_cell.angle_gamma   90.00
#
_symmetry.space_group_name_H-M   'P 1'
#
loop_
_entity.id
_entity.type
_entity.pdbx_description
1 polymer ?
#
loop_
_entity_poly.entity_id
_entity_poly.type
_entity_poly.pdbx_seq_one_letter_code
_entity_poly.pdbx_strand_id
1 'polypeptide(L)'
;MTSLAAQLQAVASAVPREEKLKGKASLLYELREAADIDLATIYAVGVQGFTELCRLDGRFEAYQKPLFSRGASETNRELQDKAFNDKLNGVLEGFLRLVSGHFATAAAAKCLEYLIRRFKIHVYNVEAAVTCALPYHATAEFVKLVQLANLEGTSFYWLEGVKEKGAAPPR
;
A
#
# COMPACT_ATOMS: atom_id res chain seq x y z
N MET A 1 9.55 -21.76 -29.75
CA MET A 1 9.77 -20.57 -28.90
C MET A 1 11.20 -20.62 -28.38
N THR A 2 11.99 -19.57 -28.59
CA THR A 2 13.43 -19.58 -28.28
C THR A 2 13.67 -19.41 -26.78
N SER A 3 14.64 -20.15 -26.23
CA SER A 3 15.02 -20.17 -24.80
C SER A 3 15.20 -18.78 -24.19
N LEU A 4 15.75 -17.83 -24.97
CA LEU A 4 15.95 -16.44 -24.54
C LEU A 4 14.65 -15.67 -24.30
N ALA A 5 13.60 -15.91 -25.11
CA ALA A 5 12.31 -15.27 -24.93
C ALA A 5 11.64 -15.75 -23.63
N ALA A 6 11.73 -17.06 -23.34
CA ALA A 6 11.24 -17.62 -22.08
C ALA A 6 12.04 -17.12 -20.86
N GLN A 7 13.37 -16.98 -20.99
CA GLN A 7 14.22 -16.43 -19.93
C GLN A 7 13.92 -14.94 -19.66
N LEU A 8 13.73 -14.13 -20.71
CA LEU A 8 13.36 -12.72 -20.56
C LEU A 8 11.96 -12.56 -19.93
N GLN A 9 11.02 -13.44 -20.29
CA GLN A 9 9.68 -13.43 -19.72
C GLN A 9 9.68 -13.84 -18.24
N ALA A 10 10.49 -14.84 -17.86
CA ALA A 10 10.68 -15.26 -16.47
C ALA A 10 11.35 -14.18 -15.60
N VAL A 11 12.33 -13.45 -16.16
CA VAL A 11 12.96 -12.31 -15.47
C VAL A 11 11.99 -11.13 -15.36
N ALA A 12 11.18 -10.88 -16.39
CA ALA A 12 10.17 -9.82 -16.36
C ALA A 12 9.04 -10.10 -15.36
N SER A 13 8.69 -11.36 -15.12
CA SER A 13 7.71 -11.76 -14.10
C SER A 13 8.25 -11.77 -12.67
N ALA A 14 9.58 -11.71 -12.48
CA ALA A 14 10.19 -11.76 -11.15
C ALA A 14 10.11 -10.43 -10.38
N VAL A 15 9.80 -9.32 -11.07
CA VAL A 15 9.68 -7.99 -10.45
C VAL A 15 8.21 -7.62 -10.34
N PRO A 16 7.67 -7.41 -9.13
CA PRO A 16 6.31 -6.92 -8.94
C PRO A 16 6.14 -5.61 -9.70
N ARG A 17 5.22 -5.61 -10.67
CA ARG A 17 4.96 -4.43 -11.49
C ARG A 17 3.72 -3.73 -10.97
N GLU A 18 3.82 -2.42 -10.84
CA GLU A 18 2.64 -1.59 -10.65
C GLU A 18 1.78 -1.67 -11.93
N GLU A 19 0.49 -1.97 -11.77
CA GLU A 19 -0.45 -1.97 -12.89
C GLU A 19 -0.47 -0.60 -13.56
N LYS A 20 -0.66 -0.59 -14.88
CA LYS A 20 -0.79 0.66 -15.64
C LYS A 20 -2.13 1.32 -15.32
N LEU A 21 -2.19 2.04 -14.21
CA LEU A 21 -3.29 2.93 -13.88
C LEU A 21 -3.23 4.16 -14.81
N LYS A 22 -4.41 4.66 -15.23
CA LYS A 22 -4.53 5.95 -15.94
C LYS A 22 -4.42 7.14 -14.96
N GLY A 23 -3.51 7.04 -13.99
CA GLY A 23 -3.38 7.96 -12.87
C GLY A 23 -2.46 7.39 -11.79
N LYS A 24 -2.36 8.07 -10.66
CA LYS A 24 -1.59 7.59 -9.50
C LYS A 24 -2.50 6.81 -8.56
N ALA A 25 -2.02 5.69 -8.02
CA ALA A 25 -2.74 4.92 -7.01
C ALA A 25 -3.09 5.81 -5.81
N SER A 26 -4.34 5.77 -5.36
CA SER A 26 -4.81 6.57 -4.24
C SER A 26 -6.04 5.92 -3.61
N LEU A 27 -6.04 5.85 -2.29
CA LEU A 27 -7.16 5.43 -1.45
C LEU A 27 -8.09 6.61 -1.18
N LEU A 28 -7.55 7.82 -0.94
CA LEU A 28 -8.33 8.98 -0.55
C LEU A 28 -8.89 9.79 -1.72
N TYR A 29 -8.18 9.84 -2.84
CA TYR A 29 -8.51 10.72 -3.96
C TYR A 29 -8.95 9.91 -5.18
N GLU A 30 -9.67 10.56 -6.08
CA GLU A 30 -9.98 9.97 -7.39
C GLU A 30 -8.77 10.05 -8.32
N LEU A 31 -8.69 9.18 -9.32
CA LEU A 31 -7.51 9.04 -10.19
C LEU A 31 -7.04 10.37 -10.82
N ARG A 32 -7.99 11.24 -11.19
CA ARG A 32 -7.69 12.56 -11.78
C ARG A 32 -7.08 13.50 -10.76
N GLU A 33 -7.71 13.63 -9.59
CA GLU A 33 -7.22 14.49 -8.51
C GLU A 33 -5.88 14.01 -7.98
N ALA A 34 -5.74 12.69 -7.79
CA ALA A 34 -4.51 12.06 -7.33
C ALA A 34 -3.31 12.36 -8.24
N ALA A 35 -3.52 12.54 -9.54
CA ALA A 35 -2.47 12.86 -10.50
C ALA A 35 -1.82 14.22 -10.19
N ASP A 36 -2.63 15.21 -9.78
CA ASP A 36 -2.20 16.59 -9.52
C ASP A 36 -1.60 16.78 -8.13
N ILE A 37 -1.87 15.88 -7.19
CA ILE A 37 -1.31 15.95 -5.83
C ILE A 37 0.14 15.44 -5.84
N ASP A 38 1.05 16.24 -5.30
CA ASP A 38 2.48 15.90 -5.18
C ASP A 38 2.77 15.04 -3.92
N LEU A 39 3.97 14.47 -3.86
CA LEU A 39 4.36 13.62 -2.73
C LEU A 39 4.57 14.40 -1.43
N ALA A 40 4.89 15.69 -1.49
CA ALA A 40 5.05 16.53 -0.30
C ALA A 40 3.71 16.75 0.42
N THR A 41 2.66 17.00 -0.35
CA THR A 41 1.28 17.13 0.14
C THR A 41 0.80 15.80 0.72
N ILE A 42 1.02 14.68 0.01
CA ILE A 42 0.68 13.35 0.53
C ILE A 42 1.44 13.04 1.82
N TYR A 43 2.72 13.42 1.92
CA TYR A 43 3.49 13.27 3.16
C TYR A 43 2.87 14.07 4.31
N ALA A 44 2.50 15.33 4.08
CA ALA A 44 1.85 16.15 5.10
C ALA A 44 0.52 15.53 5.58
N VAL A 45 -0.31 15.02 4.66
CA VAL A 45 -1.54 14.28 4.99
C VAL A 45 -1.23 13.04 5.84
N GLY A 46 -0.22 12.26 5.44
CA GLY A 46 0.22 11.08 6.17
C GLY A 46 0.70 11.38 7.59
N VAL A 47 1.46 12.47 7.79
CA VAL A 47 1.95 12.91 9.10
C VAL A 47 0.80 13.37 10.01
N GLN A 48 -0.21 14.04 9.48
CA GLN A 48 -1.41 14.39 10.24
C GLN A 48 -2.12 13.14 10.75
N GLY A 49 -2.40 12.18 9.86
CA GLY A 49 -2.99 10.89 10.24
C GLY A 49 -2.16 10.13 11.26
N PHE A 50 -0.84 10.15 11.09
CA PHE A 50 0.08 9.45 11.99
C PHE A 50 0.09 10.06 13.39
N THR A 51 0.06 11.39 13.49
CA THR A 51 -0.02 12.10 14.77
C THR A 51 -1.32 11.76 15.51
N GLU A 52 -2.43 11.69 14.78
CA GLU A 52 -3.73 11.29 15.29
C GLU A 52 -3.72 9.82 15.78
N LEU A 53 -3.11 8.91 15.03
CA LEU A 53 -2.94 7.51 15.43
C LEU A 53 -2.06 7.36 16.68
N CYS A 54 -0.94 8.09 16.79
CA CYS A 54 -0.09 8.05 17.98
C CYS A 54 -0.85 8.50 19.24
N ARG A 55 -1.76 9.47 19.11
CA ARG A 55 -2.62 9.90 20.22
C ARG A 55 -3.62 8.82 20.65
N LEU A 56 -4.07 7.98 19.72
CA LEU A 56 -4.98 6.87 19.99
C LEU A 56 -4.24 5.66 20.56
N ASP A 57 -3.03 5.40 20.07
CA ASP A 57 -2.19 4.27 20.47
C ASP A 57 -0.70 4.64 20.35
N GLY A 58 -0.03 4.80 21.49
CA GLY A 58 1.38 5.19 21.56
C GLY A 58 2.34 4.19 20.91
N ARG A 59 1.92 2.95 20.61
CA ARG A 59 2.75 1.97 19.88
C ARG A 59 3.12 2.46 18.47
N PHE A 60 2.34 3.38 17.89
CA PHE A 60 2.65 3.97 16.59
C PHE A 60 3.91 4.84 16.59
N GLU A 61 4.32 5.41 17.72
CA GLU A 61 5.48 6.32 17.79
C GLU A 61 6.78 5.67 17.28
N ALA A 62 6.94 4.35 17.47
CA ALA A 62 8.08 3.58 16.96
C ALA A 62 8.26 3.68 15.43
N TYR A 63 7.20 4.00 14.70
CA TYR A 63 7.19 4.09 13.24
C TYR A 63 7.47 5.50 12.70
N GLN A 64 7.58 6.51 13.58
CA GLN A 64 7.84 7.88 13.16
C GLN A 64 9.15 7.98 12.38
N LYS A 65 10.25 7.49 12.93
CA LYS A 65 11.56 7.54 12.28
C LYS A 65 11.62 6.74 10.97
N PRO A 66 11.22 5.45 10.93
CA PRO A 66 11.40 4.65 9.73
C PRO A 66 10.40 4.93 8.61
N LEU A 67 9.18 5.41 8.90
CA LEU A 67 8.14 5.61 7.87
C LEU A 67 7.75 7.08 7.67
N PHE A 68 7.64 7.86 8.74
CA PHE A 68 7.07 9.22 8.72
C PHE A 68 8.09 10.35 8.94
N SER A 69 9.38 10.04 8.90
CA SER A 69 10.42 11.06 8.91
C SER A 69 10.57 11.69 7.54
N ARG A 70 11.10 12.92 7.48
CA ARG A 70 11.39 13.59 6.22
C ARG A 70 12.31 12.76 5.32
N GLY A 71 13.36 12.14 5.89
CA GLY A 71 14.26 11.27 5.14
C GLY A 71 13.56 10.03 4.57
N ALA A 72 12.64 9.41 5.32
CA ALA A 72 11.83 8.31 4.82
C ALA A 72 10.92 8.76 3.66
N SER A 73 10.34 9.96 3.75
CA SER A 73 9.49 10.55 2.69
C SER A 73 10.21 10.85 1.37
N GLU A 74 11.54 10.89 1.39
CA GLU A 74 12.39 11.13 0.21
C GLU A 74 12.93 9.82 -0.38
N THR A 75 12.81 8.70 0.34
CA THR A 75 13.39 7.39 -0.05
C THR A 75 12.59 6.70 -1.15
N ASN A 76 13.19 6.48 -2.33
CA ASN A 76 12.56 5.69 -3.39
C ASN A 76 13.01 4.24 -3.30
N ARG A 77 12.11 3.36 -2.86
CA ARG A 77 12.40 1.93 -2.61
C ARG A 77 12.78 1.14 -3.86
N GLU A 78 12.33 1.58 -5.04
CA GLU A 78 12.69 0.96 -6.33
C GLU A 78 14.16 1.20 -6.71
N LEU A 79 14.79 2.19 -6.08
CA LEU A 79 16.23 2.50 -6.23
C LEU A 79 17.09 1.93 -5.10
N GLN A 80 16.50 1.13 -4.19
CA GLN A 80 17.21 0.53 -3.07
C GLN A 80 17.53 -0.94 -3.33
N ASP A 81 18.52 -1.47 -2.61
CA ASP A 81 18.86 -2.89 -2.70
C ASP A 81 17.80 -3.79 -2.02
N LYS A 82 17.98 -5.10 -2.19
CA LYS A 82 17.08 -6.10 -1.62
C LYS A 82 17.07 -6.07 -0.08
N ALA A 83 18.24 -5.91 0.55
CA ALA A 83 18.37 -5.97 2.01
C ALA A 83 17.63 -4.80 2.69
N PHE A 84 17.74 -3.60 2.10
CA PHE A 84 16.97 -2.43 2.50
C PHE A 84 15.47 -2.68 2.35
N ASN A 85 15.04 -3.17 1.19
CA ASN A 85 13.63 -3.44 0.91
C ASN A 85 13.04 -4.50 1.84
N ASP A 86 13.77 -5.57 2.15
CA ASP A 86 13.35 -6.61 3.10
C ASP A 86 13.14 -6.02 4.51
N LYS A 87 14.05 -5.14 4.95
CA LYS A 87 13.91 -4.44 6.23
C LYS A 87 12.71 -3.49 6.24
N LEU A 88 12.52 -2.72 5.16
CA LEU A 88 11.37 -1.84 5.02
C LEU A 88 10.05 -2.64 5.05
N ASN A 89 9.99 -3.81 4.39
CA ASN A 89 8.83 -4.70 4.43
C ASN A 89 8.47 -5.09 5.86
N GLY A 90 9.44 -5.55 6.66
CA GLY A 90 9.18 -5.92 8.06
C GLY A 90 8.63 -4.75 8.90
N VAL A 91 9.10 -3.52 8.66
CA VAL A 91 8.57 -2.32 9.33
C VAL A 91 7.13 -2.04 8.87
N LEU A 92 6.86 -2.05 7.56
CA LEU A 92 5.53 -1.80 7.00
C LEU A 92 4.51 -2.83 7.50
N GLU A 93 4.87 -4.11 7.52
CA GLU A 93 4.02 -5.19 8.04
C GLU A 93 3.69 -5.00 9.52
N GLY A 94 4.67 -4.59 10.33
CA GLY A 94 4.44 -4.25 11.74
C GLY A 94 3.44 -3.10 11.91
N PHE A 95 3.61 -2.04 11.12
CA PHE A 95 2.70 -0.90 11.14
C PHE A 95 1.28 -1.31 10.72
N LEU A 96 1.14 -2.06 9.62
CA LEU A 96 -0.15 -2.51 9.10
C LEU A 96 -0.90 -3.42 10.08
N ARG A 97 -0.19 -4.27 10.84
CA ARG A 97 -0.81 -5.06 11.92
C ARG A 97 -1.46 -4.18 12.99
N LEU A 98 -0.84 -3.07 13.37
CA LEU A 98 -1.44 -2.11 14.31
C LEU A 98 -2.60 -1.36 13.65
N VAL A 99 -2.45 -0.91 12.41
CA VAL A 99 -3.50 -0.21 11.65
C VAL A 99 -4.78 -1.03 11.54
N SER A 100 -4.71 -2.36 11.51
CA SER A 100 -5.91 -3.20 11.45
C SER A 100 -6.91 -2.92 12.59
N GLY A 101 -6.43 -2.59 13.80
CA GLY A 101 -7.28 -2.19 14.93
C GLY A 101 -7.91 -0.79 14.79
N HIS A 102 -7.45 0.00 13.81
CA HIS A 102 -7.83 1.40 13.61
C HIS A 102 -8.28 1.70 12.16
N PHE A 103 -8.44 0.68 11.31
CA PHE A 103 -8.59 0.82 9.85
C PHE A 103 -9.77 1.72 9.47
N ALA A 104 -10.89 1.63 10.19
CA ALA A 104 -12.09 2.43 9.94
C ALA A 104 -11.95 3.93 10.32
N THR A 105 -10.79 4.36 10.84
CA THR A 105 -10.55 5.77 11.19
C THR A 105 -10.01 6.58 10.02
N ALA A 106 -10.39 7.85 9.95
CA ALA A 106 -9.81 8.78 8.97
C ALA A 106 -8.28 8.90 9.10
N ALA A 107 -7.76 8.79 10.33
CA ALA A 107 -6.33 8.82 10.62
C ALA A 107 -5.60 7.64 9.94
N ALA A 108 -6.14 6.43 10.01
CA ALA A 108 -5.63 5.26 9.31
C ALA A 108 -5.65 5.45 7.78
N ALA A 109 -6.74 5.96 7.23
CA ALA A 109 -6.86 6.19 5.79
C ALA A 109 -5.79 7.18 5.26
N LYS A 110 -5.51 8.26 6.00
CA LYS A 110 -4.41 9.20 5.69
C LYS A 110 -3.04 8.54 5.71
N CYS A 111 -2.77 7.69 6.70
CA CYS A 111 -1.51 6.94 6.76
C CYS A 111 -1.38 5.96 5.59
N LEU A 112 -2.42 5.20 5.30
CA LEU A 112 -2.44 4.22 4.20
C LEU A 112 -2.27 4.90 2.85
N GLU A 113 -2.90 6.04 2.62
CA GLU A 113 -2.68 6.87 1.42
C GLU A 113 -1.20 7.17 1.22
N TYR A 114 -0.53 7.67 2.27
CA TYR A 114 0.91 7.95 2.20
C TYR A 114 1.74 6.70 1.93
N LEU A 115 1.44 5.57 2.57
CA LEU A 115 2.19 4.32 2.36
C LEU A 115 1.99 3.75 0.95
N ILE A 116 0.78 3.84 0.39
CA ILE A 116 0.48 3.48 -1.01
C ILE A 116 1.30 4.35 -1.97
N ARG A 117 1.28 5.66 -1.75
CA ARG A 117 1.92 6.64 -2.63
C ARG A 117 3.44 6.65 -2.55
N ARG A 118 4.02 6.44 -1.37
CA ARG A 118 5.48 6.53 -1.15
C ARG A 118 6.18 5.19 -1.20
N PHE A 119 5.61 4.18 -0.56
CA PHE A 119 6.23 2.86 -0.42
C PHE A 119 5.55 1.78 -1.25
N LYS A 120 4.50 2.12 -2.00
CA LYS A 120 3.79 1.21 -2.92
C LYS A 120 3.40 -0.11 -2.25
N ILE A 121 2.77 -0.02 -1.08
CA ILE A 121 2.36 -1.21 -0.32
C ILE A 121 1.35 -2.08 -1.09
N HIS A 122 0.58 -1.48 -2.01
CA HIS A 122 -0.32 -2.16 -2.95
C HIS A 122 0.41 -2.98 -4.03
N VAL A 123 1.73 -2.88 -4.11
CA VAL A 123 2.57 -3.65 -5.05
C VAL A 123 3.49 -4.61 -4.29
N TYR A 124 4.15 -4.14 -3.23
CA TYR A 124 5.22 -4.90 -2.57
C TYR A 124 4.82 -5.53 -1.23
N ASN A 125 3.69 -5.13 -0.66
CA ASN A 125 3.26 -5.57 0.68
C ASN A 125 1.77 -5.97 0.68
N VAL A 126 1.30 -6.51 -0.44
CA VAL A 126 -0.13 -6.78 -0.71
C VAL A 126 -0.74 -7.69 0.35
N GLU A 127 -0.05 -8.79 0.68
CA GLU A 127 -0.47 -9.72 1.72
C GLU A 127 -0.81 -9.00 3.04
N ALA A 128 0.09 -8.14 3.49
CA ALA A 128 -0.08 -7.41 4.74
C ALA A 128 -1.13 -6.29 4.63
N ALA A 129 -1.18 -5.59 3.50
CA ALA A 129 -2.14 -4.51 3.27
C ALA A 129 -3.58 -5.05 3.22
N VAL A 130 -3.81 -6.13 2.48
CA VAL A 130 -5.13 -6.78 2.37
C VAL A 130 -5.51 -7.42 3.70
N THR A 131 -4.59 -8.14 4.37
CA THR A 131 -4.85 -8.73 5.69
C THR A 131 -5.23 -7.69 6.73
N CYS A 132 -4.57 -6.53 6.73
CA CYS A 132 -4.90 -5.40 7.61
C CYS A 132 -6.36 -4.96 7.48
N ALA A 133 -6.86 -4.92 6.24
CA ALA A 133 -8.20 -4.46 5.91
C ALA A 133 -9.27 -5.57 5.94
N LEU A 134 -8.87 -6.85 5.97
CA LEU A 134 -9.77 -8.00 5.83
C LEU A 134 -10.93 -8.03 6.84
N PRO A 135 -10.77 -7.65 8.12
CA PRO A 135 -11.90 -7.54 9.05
C PRO A 135 -12.99 -6.55 8.61
N TYR A 136 -12.67 -5.66 7.68
CA TYR A 136 -13.51 -4.59 7.13
C TYR A 136 -13.91 -4.89 5.68
N HIS A 137 -13.93 -6.16 5.25
CA HIS A 137 -14.17 -6.56 3.85
C HIS A 137 -15.47 -6.01 3.23
N ALA A 138 -16.47 -5.70 4.05
CA ALA A 138 -17.75 -5.14 3.61
C ALA A 138 -17.74 -3.62 3.34
N THR A 139 -16.61 -2.95 3.57
CA THR A 139 -16.49 -1.49 3.47
C THR A 139 -16.01 -1.04 2.09
N ALA A 140 -16.34 0.20 1.69
CA ALA A 140 -15.88 0.76 0.43
C ALA A 140 -14.35 0.96 0.42
N GLU A 141 -13.77 1.25 1.57
CA GLU A 141 -12.33 1.42 1.78
C GLU A 141 -11.57 0.13 1.50
N PHE A 142 -12.09 -1.03 1.95
CA PHE A 142 -11.54 -2.33 1.60
C PHE A 142 -11.59 -2.58 0.10
N VAL A 143 -12.75 -2.37 -0.53
CA VAL A 143 -12.91 -2.57 -1.97
C VAL A 143 -11.91 -1.70 -2.74
N LYS A 144 -11.78 -0.42 -2.38
CA LYS A 144 -10.83 0.50 -3.02
C LYS A 144 -9.38 0.04 -2.82
N LEU A 145 -9.01 -0.43 -1.63
CA LEU A 145 -7.67 -0.99 -1.39
C LEU A 145 -7.38 -2.22 -2.27
N VAL A 146 -8.34 -3.14 -2.39
CA VAL A 146 -8.23 -4.34 -3.24
C VAL A 146 -8.13 -3.96 -4.71
N GLN A 147 -8.88 -2.94 -5.16
CA GLN A 147 -8.79 -2.44 -6.54
C GLN A 147 -7.40 -1.94 -6.90
N LEU A 148 -6.70 -1.32 -5.93
CA LEU A 148 -5.33 -0.84 -6.10
C LEU A 148 -4.28 -1.95 -6.03
N ALA A 149 -4.56 -3.04 -5.31
CA ALA A 149 -3.60 -4.10 -5.05
C ALA A 149 -3.25 -4.91 -6.31
N ASN A 150 -1.97 -5.22 -6.49
CA ASN A 150 -1.55 -6.25 -7.44
C ASN A 150 -1.74 -7.64 -6.80
N LEU A 151 -2.83 -8.32 -7.14
CA LEU A 151 -3.20 -9.61 -6.53
C LEU A 151 -2.46 -10.81 -7.16
N GLU A 152 -1.78 -10.61 -8.28
CA GLU A 152 -1.08 -11.67 -9.01
C GLU A 152 -0.01 -12.33 -8.13
N GLY A 153 -0.06 -13.65 -8.01
CA GLY A 153 0.90 -14.42 -7.21
C GLY A 153 0.74 -14.29 -5.69
N THR A 154 -0.33 -13.63 -5.22
CA THR A 154 -0.65 -13.51 -3.78
C THR A 154 -1.68 -14.55 -3.34
N SER A 155 -1.77 -14.81 -2.04
CA SER A 155 -2.83 -15.63 -1.42
C SER A 155 -4.23 -15.04 -1.60
N PHE A 156 -4.31 -13.77 -1.98
CA PHE A 156 -5.54 -13.01 -2.19
C PHE A 156 -6.01 -12.97 -3.64
N TYR A 157 -5.48 -13.82 -4.53
CA TYR A 157 -5.90 -13.91 -5.95
C TYR A 157 -7.42 -14.11 -6.12
N TRP A 158 -8.10 -14.70 -5.13
CA TRP A 158 -9.55 -14.91 -5.15
C TRP A 158 -10.37 -13.61 -5.06
N LEU A 159 -9.74 -12.48 -4.69
CA LEU A 159 -10.35 -11.15 -4.67
C LEU A 159 -10.36 -10.46 -6.03
N GLU A 160 -9.89 -11.10 -7.11
CA GLU A 160 -9.89 -10.50 -8.45
C GLU A 160 -11.29 -10.02 -8.88
N GLY A 161 -12.34 -10.79 -8.53
CA GLY A 161 -13.72 -10.39 -8.82
C GLY A 161 -14.16 -9.11 -8.09
N VAL A 162 -13.61 -8.83 -6.90
CA VAL A 162 -13.84 -7.59 -6.15
C VAL A 162 -13.13 -6.43 -6.85
N LYS A 163 -11.89 -6.65 -7.28
CA LYS A 163 -11.08 -5.68 -8.03
C LYS A 163 -11.77 -5.27 -9.33
N GLU A 164 -12.28 -6.23 -10.11
CA GLU A 164 -12.96 -5.96 -11.37
C GLU A 164 -14.34 -5.30 -11.21
N LYS A 165 -15.16 -5.79 -10.28
CA LYS A 165 -16.57 -5.39 -10.16
C LYS A 165 -16.82 -4.24 -9.19
N GLY A 166 -15.85 -3.96 -8.31
CA GLY A 166 -16.02 -2.96 -7.24
C GLY A 166 -17.09 -3.34 -6.21
N ALA A 167 -17.40 -4.62 -6.07
CA ALA A 167 -18.39 -5.12 -5.12
C ALA A 167 -17.70 -5.88 -3.98
N ALA A 168 -18.08 -5.58 -2.73
CA ALA A 168 -17.51 -6.23 -1.56
C ALA A 168 -17.72 -7.76 -1.60
N PRO A 169 -16.73 -8.57 -1.16
CA PRO A 169 -16.89 -10.01 -1.09
C PRO A 169 -17.89 -10.38 0.02
N PRO A 170 -18.67 -11.46 -0.18
CA PRO A 170 -19.54 -11.99 0.87
C PRO A 170 -18.72 -12.49 2.07
N ARG A 171 -19.40 -12.69 3.21
CA ARG A 171 -18.83 -13.30 4.42
C ARG A 171 -18.58 -14.79 4.25
#